data_AF-A0A149U3Z3-F1
#
_entry.id   AF-A0A149U3Z3-F1
#
_cell.length_a   1.000
_cell.length_b   1.000
_cell.length_c   1.000
_cell.angle_alpha   90.00
_cell.angle_beta   90.00
_cell.angle_gamma   90.00
#
_symmetry.space_group_name_H-M   'P 1'
#
loop_
_entity.id
_entity.type
_entity.pdbx_description
1 polymer ?
#
loop_
_entity_poly.entity_id
_entity_poly.type
_entity_poly.pdbx_seq_one_letter_code
_entity_poly.pdbx_strand_id
1 'polypeptide(L)'
;MTLETFRQIYGLDDSPSPLDRSVLVLIDIQREYRDGRVPLANVDAAADEAGRLLALARRNGVPVIHIAHDAGPGAPAFASDSPYRDFLPQVTPREGETVLFKTHANAFIGTGLADRIKETGRNEVIIAGDTVGVCVSTTARAAAEEYGLRVTLVADAIAARDVADPLGGTIAAETVRRVALAELADMFAVVVKDSTAWKD
;
A
#
# COMPACT_ATOMS: atom_id res chain seq x y z
N MET A 1 28.31 11.79 -6.71
CA MET A 1 27.33 11.96 -7.81
C MET A 1 26.02 11.41 -7.30
N THR A 2 24.93 12.15 -7.46
CA THR A 2 23.58 11.62 -7.18
C THR A 2 23.22 10.69 -8.34
N LEU A 3 22.73 9.48 -8.04
CA LEU A 3 22.24 8.57 -9.07
C LEU A 3 20.87 9.09 -9.56
N GLU A 4 20.67 9.12 -10.88
CA GLU A 4 19.37 9.39 -11.48
C GLU A 4 18.53 8.11 -11.48
N THR A 5 17.23 8.22 -11.20
CA THR A 5 16.30 7.09 -11.35
C THR A 5 15.97 6.83 -12.82
N PHE A 6 15.49 5.64 -13.16
CA PHE A 6 14.96 5.40 -14.52
C PHE A 6 13.84 6.39 -14.86
N ARG A 7 12.97 6.73 -13.90
CA ARG A 7 11.94 7.77 -14.09
C ARG A 7 12.53 9.10 -14.58
N GLN A 8 13.61 9.55 -13.96
CA GLN A 8 14.30 10.79 -14.33
C GLN A 8 14.95 10.68 -15.71
N ILE A 9 15.61 9.55 -15.99
CA ILE A 9 16.24 9.27 -17.29
C ILE A 9 15.20 9.30 -18.43
N TYR A 10 14.00 8.77 -18.18
CA TYR A 10 12.89 8.77 -19.15
C TYR A 10 12.03 10.05 -19.12
N GLY A 11 12.33 11.03 -18.26
CA GLY A 11 11.60 12.29 -18.16
C GLY A 11 10.16 12.14 -17.65
N LEU A 12 9.90 11.15 -16.78
CA LEU A 12 8.60 10.96 -16.16
C LEU A 12 8.34 12.03 -15.08
N ASP A 13 7.06 12.35 -14.84
CA ASP A 13 6.67 13.30 -13.79
C ASP A 13 6.91 12.72 -12.39
N ASP A 14 7.80 13.36 -11.63
CA ASP A 14 8.18 12.98 -10.27
C ASP A 14 7.42 13.74 -9.17
N SER A 15 6.44 14.57 -9.52
CA SER A 15 5.52 15.13 -8.52
C SER A 15 4.62 14.04 -7.92
N PRO A 16 4.14 14.17 -6.68
CA PRO A 16 3.11 13.26 -6.17
C PRO A 16 1.80 13.43 -6.93
N SER A 17 1.03 12.35 -7.03
CA SER A 17 -0.29 12.35 -7.65
C SER A 17 -1.25 13.32 -6.95
N PRO A 18 -1.88 14.27 -7.67
CA PRO A 18 -2.84 15.20 -7.08
C PRO A 18 -4.05 14.48 -6.47
N LEU A 19 -4.55 14.95 -5.32
CA LEU A 19 -5.64 14.31 -4.59
C LEU A 19 -6.94 14.20 -5.41
N ASP A 20 -7.28 15.23 -6.16
CA ASP A 20 -8.50 15.32 -7.00
C ASP A 20 -8.49 14.35 -8.19
N ARG A 21 -7.30 13.92 -8.62
CA ARG A 21 -7.09 12.95 -9.71
C ARG A 21 -6.79 11.54 -9.23
N SER A 22 -6.71 11.31 -7.92
CA SER A 22 -6.24 10.04 -7.34
C SER A 22 -7.33 9.19 -6.70
N VAL A 23 -7.16 7.88 -6.64
CA VAL A 23 -7.88 7.00 -5.70
C VAL A 23 -6.93 6.62 -4.57
N LEU A 24 -7.38 6.69 -3.31
CA LEU A 24 -6.62 6.16 -2.18
C LEU A 24 -6.89 4.65 -2.08
N VAL A 25 -5.83 3.85 -2.13
CA VAL A 25 -5.88 2.40 -1.95
C VAL A 25 -5.09 2.02 -0.70
N LEU A 26 -5.78 1.50 0.32
CA LEU A 26 -5.19 1.02 1.57
C LEU A 26 -5.09 -0.49 1.53
N ILE A 27 -3.87 -1.04 1.61
CA ILE A 27 -3.61 -2.47 1.40
C ILE A 27 -3.33 -3.17 2.72
N ASP A 28 -4.15 -4.16 3.07
CA ASP A 28 -3.93 -5.15 4.14
C ASP A 28 -3.53 -4.58 5.51
N ILE A 29 -3.99 -3.38 5.89
CA ILE A 29 -3.71 -2.79 7.21
C ILE A 29 -4.58 -3.48 8.27
N GLN A 30 -4.24 -4.73 8.58
CA GLN A 30 -5.01 -5.68 9.37
C GLN A 30 -4.29 -6.06 10.66
N ARG A 31 -5.06 -6.51 11.66
CA ARG A 31 -4.56 -6.93 12.98
C ARG A 31 -3.57 -8.10 12.92
N GLU A 32 -3.62 -8.92 11.88
CA GLU A 32 -2.67 -10.02 11.65
C GLU A 32 -1.21 -9.54 11.62
N TYR A 33 -0.98 -8.32 11.13
CA TYR A 33 0.33 -7.67 11.09
C TYR A 33 0.74 -6.98 12.40
N ARG A 34 -0.13 -6.95 13.41
CA ARG A 34 0.15 -6.36 14.73
C ARG A 34 0.18 -7.42 15.83
N ASP A 35 -0.93 -8.13 15.99
CA ASP A 35 -1.18 -9.05 17.10
C ASP A 35 -1.22 -10.52 16.63
N GLY A 36 -1.17 -10.75 15.32
CA GLY A 36 -1.26 -12.08 14.71
C GLY A 36 0.09 -12.78 14.55
N ARG A 37 0.16 -13.70 13.58
CA ARG A 37 1.34 -14.56 13.36
C ARG A 37 2.44 -13.91 12.55
N VAL A 38 2.16 -12.81 11.87
CA VAL A 38 3.11 -12.14 10.98
C VAL A 38 3.35 -10.68 11.38
N PRO A 39 3.75 -10.39 12.63
CA PRO A 39 3.92 -9.02 13.09
C PRO A 39 4.96 -8.25 12.24
N LEU A 40 4.68 -6.97 11.99
CA LEU A 40 5.56 -6.06 11.27
C LEU A 40 6.28 -5.11 12.23
N ALA A 41 7.48 -4.70 11.84
CA ALA A 41 8.19 -3.63 12.53
C ALA A 41 7.48 -2.28 12.27
N ASN A 42 7.27 -1.50 13.33
CA ASN A 42 6.66 -0.17 13.27
C ASN A 42 5.21 -0.12 12.74
N VAL A 43 4.46 -1.21 12.83
CA VAL A 43 3.08 -1.31 12.31
C VAL A 43 2.15 -0.21 12.85
N ASP A 44 2.26 0.14 14.13
CA ASP A 44 1.41 1.17 14.74
C ASP A 44 1.71 2.57 14.19
N ALA A 45 2.98 2.91 14.01
CA ALA A 45 3.37 4.18 13.41
C ALA A 45 2.93 4.28 11.95
N ALA A 46 3.02 3.18 11.19
CA ALA A 46 2.53 3.11 9.81
C ALA A 46 1.01 3.23 9.72
N ALA A 47 0.28 2.56 10.62
CA ALA A 47 -1.18 2.66 10.70
C ALA A 47 -1.63 4.07 11.10
N ASP A 48 -0.92 4.74 11.99
CA ASP A 48 -1.21 6.13 12.37
C ASP A 48 -1.02 7.09 11.18
N GLU A 49 0.02 6.91 10.38
CA GLU A 49 0.22 7.70 9.16
C GLU A 49 -0.84 7.38 8.10
N ALA A 50 -1.17 6.11 7.89
CA ALA A 50 -2.27 5.70 7.02
C ALA A 50 -3.62 6.30 7.46
N GLY A 51 -3.86 6.40 8.78
CA GLY A 51 -5.03 7.08 9.34
C GLY A 51 -5.06 8.58 9.04
N ARG A 52 -3.91 9.26 9.10
CA ARG A 52 -3.78 10.67 8.71
C ARG A 52 -4.05 10.87 7.22
N LEU A 53 -3.49 10.01 6.37
CA LEU A 53 -3.71 10.00 4.93
C LEU A 53 -5.19 9.74 4.59
N LEU A 54 -5.81 8.75 5.24
CA LEU A 54 -7.23 8.45 5.09
C LEU A 54 -8.13 9.62 5.49
N ALA A 55 -7.82 10.29 6.59
CA ALA A 55 -8.53 11.49 7.01
C ALA A 55 -8.38 12.62 5.99
N LEU A 56 -7.20 12.78 5.38
CA LEU A 56 -6.96 13.77 4.32
C LEU A 56 -7.77 13.44 3.06
N ALA A 57 -7.77 12.18 2.61
CA ALA A 57 -8.55 11.72 1.48
C ALA A 57 -10.04 11.99 1.66
N ARG A 58 -10.59 11.62 2.82
CA ARG A 58 -11.99 11.86 3.18
C ARG A 58 -12.37 13.34 3.15
N ARG A 59 -11.51 14.23 3.70
CA ARG A 59 -11.77 15.69 3.70
C ARG A 59 -11.79 16.30 2.30
N ASN A 60 -11.06 15.71 1.35
CA ASN A 60 -10.94 16.21 -0.02
C ASN A 60 -11.82 15.45 -1.03
N GLY A 61 -12.71 14.57 -0.56
CA GLY A 61 -13.59 13.79 -1.45
C GLY A 61 -12.82 12.83 -2.37
N VAL A 62 -11.66 12.36 -1.94
CA VAL A 62 -10.88 11.33 -2.66
C VAL A 62 -11.57 9.97 -2.45
N PRO A 63 -11.92 9.21 -3.50
CA PRO A 63 -12.43 7.86 -3.36
C PRO A 63 -11.44 6.98 -2.60
N VAL A 64 -11.96 6.18 -1.67
CA VAL A 64 -11.16 5.29 -0.82
C VAL A 64 -11.57 3.84 -1.13
N ILE A 65 -10.55 3.01 -1.36
CA ILE A 65 -10.70 1.56 -1.50
C ILE A 65 -9.81 0.89 -0.44
N HIS A 66 -10.43 0.08 0.40
CA HIS A 66 -9.76 -0.76 1.39
C HIS A 66 -9.60 -2.16 0.82
N ILE A 67 -8.39 -2.69 0.87
CA ILE A 67 -8.06 -4.06 0.48
C ILE A 67 -7.72 -4.83 1.75
N ALA A 68 -8.28 -6.02 1.91
CA ALA A 68 -7.94 -6.94 3.00
C ALA A 68 -7.55 -8.31 2.43
N HIS A 69 -6.49 -8.89 2.96
CA HIS A 69 -6.16 -10.28 2.69
C HIS A 69 -7.13 -11.20 3.45
N ASP A 70 -7.61 -12.21 2.75
CA ASP A 70 -8.48 -13.26 3.27
C ASP A 70 -8.01 -14.60 2.71
N ALA A 71 -7.43 -15.44 3.56
CA ALA A 71 -6.87 -16.73 3.18
C ALA A 71 -7.89 -17.89 3.34
N GLY A 72 -9.14 -17.59 3.70
CA GLY A 72 -10.17 -18.60 3.96
C GLY A 72 -10.22 -19.06 5.42
N PRO A 73 -11.28 -19.77 5.84
CA PRO A 73 -11.44 -20.23 7.20
C PRO A 73 -10.36 -21.25 7.59
N GLY A 74 -9.85 -21.15 8.83
CA GLY A 74 -8.83 -22.05 9.36
C GLY A 74 -7.43 -21.90 8.76
N ALA A 75 -7.18 -20.88 7.93
CA ALA A 75 -5.85 -20.59 7.41
C ALA A 75 -4.87 -20.24 8.56
N PRO A 76 -3.56 -20.53 8.41
CA PRO A 76 -2.60 -20.23 9.47
C PRO A 76 -2.51 -18.75 9.82
N ALA A 77 -2.64 -17.85 8.84
CA ALA A 77 -2.68 -16.40 9.00
C ALA A 77 -3.74 -15.83 8.06
N PHE A 78 -4.35 -14.69 8.42
CA PHE A 78 -5.44 -14.05 7.66
C PHE A 78 -6.66 -14.96 7.47
N ALA A 79 -6.94 -15.81 8.45
CA ALA A 79 -8.10 -16.70 8.39
C ALA A 79 -9.41 -15.90 8.43
N SER A 80 -10.40 -16.29 7.62
CA SER A 80 -11.68 -15.56 7.53
C SER A 80 -12.43 -15.47 8.86
N ASP A 81 -12.22 -16.48 9.72
CA ASP A 81 -12.82 -16.70 11.02
C ASP A 81 -11.95 -16.23 12.19
N SER A 82 -10.81 -15.58 11.91
CA SER A 82 -9.91 -15.01 12.90
C SER A 82 -10.22 -13.54 13.15
N PRO A 83 -10.21 -13.06 14.42
CA PRO A 83 -10.29 -11.63 14.71
C PRO A 83 -9.07 -10.84 14.20
N TYR A 84 -7.98 -11.53 13.84
CA TYR A 84 -6.80 -10.89 13.26
C TYR A 84 -7.00 -10.47 11.80
N ARG A 85 -8.07 -10.93 11.15
CA ARG A 85 -8.46 -10.44 9.82
C ARG A 85 -8.99 -9.01 9.84
N ASP A 86 -9.45 -8.50 10.98
CA ASP A 86 -10.00 -7.15 11.07
C ASP A 86 -8.97 -6.08 10.72
N PHE A 87 -9.43 -4.95 10.20
CA PHE A 87 -8.59 -3.77 9.99
C PHE A 87 -8.06 -3.21 11.32
N LEU A 88 -6.91 -2.55 11.29
CA LEU A 88 -6.47 -1.74 12.42
C LEU A 88 -7.43 -0.54 12.64
N PRO A 89 -7.70 -0.16 13.91
CA PRO A 89 -8.68 0.89 14.23
C PRO A 89 -8.49 2.21 13.47
N GLN A 90 -7.24 2.59 13.23
CA GLN A 90 -6.83 3.82 12.54
C GLN A 90 -7.41 3.95 11.13
N VAL A 91 -7.67 2.82 10.46
CA VAL A 91 -8.12 2.77 9.07
C VAL A 91 -9.45 2.07 8.88
N THR A 92 -10.24 1.96 9.95
CA THR A 92 -11.57 1.36 9.91
C THR A 92 -12.39 1.96 8.75
N PRO A 93 -12.90 1.13 7.82
CA PRO A 93 -13.76 1.58 6.74
C PRO A 93 -15.03 2.25 7.27
N ARG A 94 -15.49 3.29 6.59
CA ARG A 94 -16.80 3.93 6.86
C ARG A 94 -17.86 3.36 5.92
N GLU A 95 -19.12 3.53 6.31
CA GLU A 95 -20.25 3.25 5.42
C GLU A 95 -20.09 4.00 4.08
N GLY A 96 -20.30 3.28 2.97
CA GLY A 96 -20.12 3.79 1.62
C GLY A 96 -18.70 3.70 1.06
N GLU A 97 -17.69 3.38 1.86
CA GLU A 97 -16.33 3.10 1.36
C GLU A 97 -16.22 1.68 0.80
N THR A 98 -15.48 1.53 -0.30
CA THR A 98 -15.30 0.23 -0.93
C THR A 98 -14.35 -0.64 -0.11
N VAL A 99 -14.75 -1.88 0.18
CA VAL A 99 -13.90 -2.91 0.80
C VAL A 99 -13.83 -4.11 -0.14
N LEU A 100 -12.63 -4.52 -0.52
CA LEU A 100 -12.38 -5.69 -1.36
C LEU A 100 -11.49 -6.69 -0.63
N PHE A 101 -11.76 -7.98 -0.82
CA PHE A 101 -10.95 -9.06 -0.26
C PHE A 101 -10.10 -9.70 -1.34
N LYS A 102 -8.87 -10.08 -1.00
CA LYS A 102 -7.93 -10.74 -1.91
C LYS A 102 -7.29 -11.97 -1.28
N THR A 103 -7.01 -12.96 -2.12
CA THR A 103 -6.26 -14.18 -1.78
C THR A 103 -4.83 -14.13 -2.33
N HIS A 104 -4.50 -13.16 -3.17
CA HIS A 104 -3.20 -12.98 -3.80
C HIS A 104 -2.44 -11.76 -3.25
N ALA A 105 -1.14 -11.66 -3.54
CA ALA A 105 -0.35 -10.47 -3.25
C ALA A 105 -0.78 -9.27 -4.12
N ASN A 106 -0.99 -9.51 -5.41
CA ASN A 106 -1.51 -8.51 -6.34
C ASN A 106 -2.99 -8.23 -6.05
N ALA A 107 -3.31 -7.01 -5.61
CA ALA A 107 -4.68 -6.62 -5.28
C ALA A 107 -5.59 -6.48 -6.50
N PHE A 108 -5.09 -6.55 -7.73
CA PHE A 108 -5.92 -6.55 -8.94
C PHE A 108 -6.47 -7.94 -9.31
N ILE A 109 -5.85 -9.02 -8.84
CA ILE A 109 -6.23 -10.38 -9.23
C ILE A 109 -7.49 -10.81 -8.47
N GLY A 110 -8.61 -10.93 -9.19
CA GLY A 110 -9.84 -11.53 -8.68
C GLY A 110 -10.63 -10.66 -7.69
N THR A 111 -10.31 -9.38 -7.54
CA THR A 111 -10.93 -8.47 -6.55
C THR A 111 -11.91 -7.45 -7.14
N GLY A 112 -11.80 -7.16 -8.44
CA GLY A 112 -12.50 -6.04 -9.08
C GLY A 112 -11.86 -4.66 -8.85
N LEU A 113 -10.65 -4.57 -8.26
CA LEU A 113 -9.98 -3.30 -7.98
C LEU A 113 -9.83 -2.42 -9.23
N ALA A 114 -9.45 -3.00 -10.36
CA ALA A 114 -9.31 -2.27 -11.64
C ALA A 114 -10.62 -1.58 -12.06
N ASP A 115 -11.72 -2.33 -11.99
CA ASP A 115 -13.05 -1.82 -12.35
C ASP A 115 -13.48 -0.69 -11.39
N ARG A 116 -13.24 -0.86 -10.09
CA ARG A 116 -13.55 0.18 -9.08
C ARG A 116 -12.75 1.46 -9.29
N ILE A 117 -11.46 1.36 -9.60
CA ILE A 117 -10.65 2.55 -9.93
C ILE A 117 -11.21 3.21 -11.20
N LYS A 118 -11.48 2.42 -12.25
CA LYS A 118 -12.01 2.92 -13.52
C LYS A 118 -13.38 3.61 -13.37
N GLU A 119 -14.27 3.10 -12.52
CA GLU A 119 -15.57 3.70 -12.20
C GLU A 119 -15.45 5.12 -11.63
N THR A 120 -14.33 5.46 -10.99
CA THR A 120 -14.10 6.82 -10.48
C THR A 120 -13.72 7.83 -11.56
N GLY A 121 -13.37 7.36 -12.77
CA GLY A 121 -12.83 8.18 -13.86
C GLY A 121 -11.40 8.69 -13.63
N ARG A 122 -10.72 8.21 -12.58
CA ARG A 122 -9.37 8.61 -12.18
C ARG A 122 -8.33 7.63 -12.73
N ASN A 123 -7.13 8.13 -13.01
CA ASN A 123 -6.00 7.36 -13.56
C ASN A 123 -4.74 7.42 -12.68
N GLU A 124 -4.88 7.91 -11.45
CA GLU A 124 -3.80 7.96 -10.48
C GLU A 124 -4.22 7.26 -9.19
N VAL A 125 -3.26 6.64 -8.50
CA VAL A 125 -3.48 5.95 -7.23
C VAL A 125 -2.45 6.38 -6.21
N ILE A 126 -2.93 6.65 -5.00
CA ILE A 126 -2.09 6.80 -3.81
C ILE A 126 -2.22 5.51 -3.03
N ILE A 127 -1.10 4.82 -2.81
CA ILE A 127 -1.04 3.51 -2.16
C ILE A 127 -0.33 3.64 -0.80
N ALA A 128 -0.96 3.07 0.22
CA ALA A 128 -0.40 2.85 1.54
C ALA A 128 -0.83 1.47 2.07
N GLY A 129 -0.16 0.99 3.11
CA GLY A 129 -0.45 -0.29 3.77
C GLY A 129 0.68 -1.29 3.68
N ASP A 130 0.36 -2.58 3.77
CA ASP A 130 1.32 -3.61 4.15
C ASP A 130 1.26 -4.86 3.25
N THR A 131 2.35 -5.61 3.05
CA THR A 131 3.75 -5.24 3.35
C THR A 131 4.43 -4.67 2.11
N VAL A 132 5.44 -3.81 2.32
CA VAL A 132 6.23 -3.21 1.23
C VAL A 132 6.76 -4.22 0.22
N GLY A 133 7.33 -5.33 0.68
CA GLY A 133 8.04 -6.31 -0.16
C GLY A 133 7.14 -7.32 -0.85
N VAL A 134 5.85 -7.36 -0.53
CA VAL A 134 4.90 -8.35 -1.07
C VAL A 134 3.69 -7.66 -1.68
N CYS A 135 2.64 -7.39 -0.90
CA CYS A 135 1.36 -6.92 -1.41
C CYS A 135 1.44 -5.51 -2.01
N VAL A 136 2.15 -4.59 -1.35
CA VAL A 136 2.30 -3.21 -1.83
C VAL A 136 3.15 -3.16 -3.09
N SER A 137 4.36 -3.75 -3.09
CA SER A 137 5.24 -3.77 -4.28
C SER A 137 4.56 -4.44 -5.48
N THR A 138 3.91 -5.59 -5.27
CA THR A 138 3.25 -6.33 -6.35
C THR A 138 2.10 -5.52 -6.94
N THR A 139 1.27 -4.91 -6.09
CA THR A 139 0.13 -4.10 -6.54
C THR A 139 0.59 -2.81 -7.21
N ALA A 140 1.63 -2.14 -6.70
CA ALA A 140 2.18 -0.91 -7.29
C ALA A 140 2.77 -1.16 -8.68
N ARG A 141 3.54 -2.25 -8.86
CA ARG A 141 4.09 -2.63 -10.17
C ARG A 141 2.98 -2.96 -11.16
N ALA A 142 1.98 -3.74 -10.74
CA ALA A 142 0.84 -4.06 -11.59
C ALA A 142 0.04 -2.79 -11.96
N ALA A 143 -0.21 -1.89 -11.01
CA ALA A 143 -0.90 -0.62 -11.26
C ALA A 143 -0.21 0.19 -12.37
N ALA A 144 1.12 0.31 -12.31
CA ALA A 144 1.91 1.04 -13.30
C ALA A 144 1.98 0.31 -14.66
N GLU A 145 2.39 -0.96 -14.67
CA GLU A 145 2.74 -1.67 -15.91
C GLU A 145 1.53 -2.28 -16.62
N GLU A 146 0.59 -2.85 -15.87
CA GLU A 146 -0.56 -3.56 -16.45
C GLU A 146 -1.76 -2.63 -16.68
N TYR A 147 -1.94 -1.64 -15.79
CA TYR A 147 -3.11 -0.76 -15.81
C TYR A 147 -2.78 0.69 -16.22
N GLY A 148 -1.50 1.03 -16.42
CA GLY A 148 -1.09 2.38 -16.84
C GLY A 148 -1.44 3.48 -15.83
N LEU A 149 -1.63 3.12 -14.55
CA LEU A 149 -1.95 4.07 -13.50
C LEU A 149 -0.69 4.78 -13.03
N ARG A 150 -0.78 6.08 -12.78
CA ARG A 150 0.29 6.80 -12.06
C ARG A 150 0.21 6.47 -10.58
N VAL A 151 1.33 6.02 -10.01
CA VAL A 151 1.37 5.54 -8.62
C VAL A 151 2.15 6.50 -7.75
N THR A 152 1.58 6.85 -6.60
CA THR A 152 2.30 7.48 -5.48
C THR A 152 2.25 6.57 -4.25
N LEU A 153 3.39 6.31 -3.63
CA LEU A 153 3.52 5.56 -2.38
C LEU A 153 3.81 6.50 -1.21
N VAL A 154 3.20 6.22 -0.06
CA VAL A 154 3.44 6.98 1.19
C VAL A 154 4.32 6.15 2.12
N ALA A 155 5.62 6.43 2.13
CA ALA A 155 6.65 5.57 2.73
C ALA A 155 6.43 5.31 4.24
N ASP A 156 6.01 6.32 4.98
CA ASP A 156 5.76 6.21 6.43
C ASP A 156 4.43 5.52 6.75
N ALA A 157 3.58 5.27 5.75
CA ALA A 157 2.34 4.50 5.88
C ALA A 157 2.48 3.05 5.37
N ILE A 158 3.71 2.56 5.26
CA ILE A 158 4.04 1.22 4.74
C ILE A 158 5.06 0.56 5.66
N ALA A 159 4.75 -0.62 6.19
CA ALA A 159 5.64 -1.39 7.05
C ALA A 159 6.24 -2.63 6.37
N ALA A 160 7.18 -3.23 7.09
CA ALA A 160 7.92 -4.41 6.70
C ALA A 160 8.20 -5.29 7.92
N ARG A 161 8.71 -6.50 7.67
CA ARG A 161 9.21 -7.40 8.72
C ARG A 161 10.62 -7.85 8.39
N ASP A 162 11.30 -8.36 9.39
CA ASP A 162 12.54 -9.10 9.19
C ASP A 162 12.26 -10.31 8.29
N VAL A 163 13.17 -10.56 7.35
CA VAL A 163 13.07 -11.70 6.43
C VAL A 163 14.28 -12.60 6.58
N ALA A 164 14.03 -13.91 6.58
CA ALA A 164 15.11 -14.89 6.53
C ALA A 164 15.85 -14.76 5.20
N ASP A 165 17.17 -14.60 5.25
CA ASP A 165 18.00 -14.55 4.05
C ASP A 165 18.30 -15.99 3.60
N PRO A 166 17.91 -16.40 2.37
CA PRO A 166 18.26 -17.72 1.86
C PRO A 166 19.78 -17.94 1.70
N LEU A 167 20.59 -16.89 1.71
CA LEU A 167 22.05 -16.95 1.71
C LEU A 167 22.65 -16.98 3.13
N GLY A 168 21.82 -16.89 4.17
CA GLY A 168 22.19 -17.01 5.58
C GLY A 168 21.92 -15.75 6.39
N GLY A 169 21.31 -15.93 7.56
CA GLY A 169 21.02 -14.84 8.50
C GLY A 169 19.64 -14.21 8.29
N THR A 170 19.54 -12.92 8.61
CA THR A 170 18.28 -12.17 8.60
C THR A 170 18.52 -10.78 8.03
N ILE A 171 17.67 -10.35 7.11
CA ILE A 171 17.64 -8.98 6.62
C ILE A 171 16.62 -8.21 7.46
N ALA A 172 17.07 -7.14 8.11
CA ALA A 172 16.24 -6.32 8.97
C ALA A 172 15.09 -5.65 8.19
N ALA A 173 13.94 -5.50 8.83
CA ALA A 173 12.73 -4.92 8.26
C ALA A 173 12.97 -3.56 7.60
N GLU A 174 13.74 -2.68 8.23
CA GLU A 174 14.04 -1.36 7.66
C GLU A 174 14.89 -1.46 6.40
N THR A 175 15.83 -2.42 6.33
CA THR A 175 16.59 -2.69 5.11
C THR A 175 15.67 -3.17 3.99
N VAL A 176 14.77 -4.12 4.27
CA VAL A 176 13.75 -4.58 3.31
C VAL A 176 12.90 -3.41 2.81
N ARG A 177 12.42 -2.57 3.74
CA ARG A 177 11.58 -1.41 3.43
C ARG A 177 12.30 -0.40 2.54
N ARG A 178 13.52 -0.02 2.90
CA ARG A 178 14.32 0.96 2.15
C ARG A 178 14.66 0.49 0.74
N VAL A 179 15.05 -0.78 0.59
CA VAL A 179 15.38 -1.35 -0.72
C VAL A 179 14.12 -1.43 -1.59
N ALA A 180 13.02 -1.98 -1.09
CA ALA A 180 11.79 -2.12 -1.86
C ALA A 180 11.21 -0.75 -2.27
N LEU A 181 11.20 0.24 -1.38
CA LEU A 181 10.78 1.61 -1.72
C LEU A 181 11.70 2.25 -2.76
N ALA A 182 13.01 2.04 -2.67
CA ALA A 182 13.97 2.56 -3.65
C ALA A 182 13.75 1.93 -5.04
N GLU A 183 13.54 0.62 -5.14
CA GLU A 183 13.24 -0.04 -6.41
C GLU A 183 11.91 0.42 -7.02
N LEU A 184 10.89 0.66 -6.17
CA LEU A 184 9.62 1.21 -6.63
C LEU A 184 9.77 2.66 -7.10
N ALA A 185 10.53 3.48 -6.37
CA ALA A 185 10.86 4.86 -6.73
C ALA A 185 11.68 4.96 -8.02
N ASP A 186 12.50 3.94 -8.30
CA ASP A 186 13.40 3.96 -9.44
C ASP A 186 12.65 3.93 -10.78
N MET A 187 11.51 3.23 -10.85
CA MET A 187 10.74 3.08 -12.10
C MET A 187 9.23 3.24 -11.93
N PHE A 188 8.63 2.59 -10.94
CA PHE A 188 7.18 2.30 -10.94
C PHE A 188 6.31 3.37 -10.28
N ALA A 189 6.85 4.12 -9.31
CA ALA A 189 6.05 5.03 -8.49
C ALA A 189 6.84 6.27 -8.08
N VAL A 190 6.12 7.35 -7.77
CA VAL A 190 6.66 8.42 -6.94
C VAL A 190 6.56 7.99 -5.48
N VAL A 191 7.61 8.19 -4.70
CA VAL A 191 7.60 7.90 -3.25
C VAL A 191 7.71 9.19 -2.47
N VAL A 192 6.68 9.50 -1.70
CA VAL A 192 6.71 10.60 -0.72
C VAL A 192 6.91 10.05 0.67
N LYS A 193 7.48 10.88 1.55
CA LYS A 193 7.73 10.48 2.93
C LYS A 193 6.43 10.17 3.68
N ASP A 194 5.50 11.13 3.71
CA ASP A 194 4.28 11.07 4.49
C ASP A 194 3.17 11.95 3.88
N SER A 195 1.98 11.97 4.49
CA SER A 195 0.79 12.71 4.04
C SER A 195 0.95 14.24 4.04
N THR A 196 2.06 14.79 4.56
CA THR A 196 2.33 16.23 4.45
C THR A 196 2.65 16.66 3.02
N ALA A 197 2.94 15.72 2.11
CA ALA A 197 3.15 16.00 0.69
C ALA A 197 1.95 16.65 -0.03
N TRP A 198 0.76 16.61 0.58
CA TRP A 198 -0.48 17.20 0.04
C TRP A 198 -1.11 18.23 0.98
N LYS A 199 -0.35 18.74 1.95
CA LYS A 199 -0.78 19.88 2.75
C LYS A 199 -0.29 21.16 2.07
N ASP A 200 -1.15 22.17 2.07
CA ASP A 200 -0.76 23.57 1.82
C ASP A 200 0.25 24.04 2.89
#